data_AF-A0A3F3AE44-F1
#
_entry.id   AF-A0A3F3AE44-F1
#
_cell.length_a   1.000
_cell.length_b   1.000
_cell.length_c   1.000
_cell.angle_alpha   90.00
_cell.angle_beta   90.00
_cell.angle_gamma   90.00
#
_symmetry.space_group_name_H-M   'P 1'
#
loop_
_entity.id
_entity.type
_entity.pdbx_description
1 polymer ?
#
loop_
_entity_poly.entity_id
_entity_poly.type
_entity_poly.pdbx_seq_one_letter_code
_entity_poly.pdbx_strand_id
1 'polypeptide(L)' 'MHKTIGILAHVYAGKTTFAEQILYHTKSIKIRGSVDHKNSFLDNHKIEKERGITVFSEEGTFNYKDSTYYLIDTPGQYSY' A
#
# COMPACT_ATOMS: atom_id res chain seq x y z
N MET A 1 0.28 -19.05 10.39
CA MET A 1 -1.15 -18.69 10.22
C MET A 1 -1.26 -17.54 9.22
N HIS A 2 -2.32 -17.51 8.43
CA HIS A 2 -2.58 -16.45 7.45
C HIS A 2 -3.55 -15.42 8.02
N LYS A 3 -3.27 -14.13 7.83
CA LYS A 3 -4.15 -13.02 8.24
C LYS A 3 -4.27 -12.01 7.12
N THR A 4 -5.44 -11.41 6.97
CA THR A 4 -5.68 -10.34 5.99
C THR A 4 -6.10 -9.07 6.72
N ILE A 5 -5.52 -7.94 6.35
CA ILE A 5 -5.77 -6.63 6.96
C ILE A 5 -6.04 -5.63 5.83
N GLY A 6 -7.15 -4.91 5.89
CA GLY A 6 -7.42 -3.78 4.99
C GLY A 6 -7.05 -2.45 5.65
N ILE A 7 -6.45 -1.54 4.90
CA ILE A 7 -6.21 -0.15 5.34
C ILE A 7 -7.28 0.73 4.74
N LEU A 8 -8.19 1.26 5.57
CA LEU A 8 -9.27 2.15 5.16
C LEU A 8 -9.18 3.50 5.86
N ALA A 9 -9.25 4.57 5.06
CA ALA A 9 -9.24 5.97 5.48
C ALA A 9 -9.52 6.85 4.25
N HIS A 10 -9.84 8.12 4.48
CA HIS A 10 -10.11 9.07 3.40
C HIS A 10 -8.87 9.32 2.50
N VAL A 11 -9.05 9.96 1.35
CA VAL A 11 -8.00 10.33 0.40
C VAL A 11 -6.97 11.22 1.10
N TYR A 12 -5.69 11.05 0.77
CA TYR A 12 -4.55 11.74 1.39
C TYR A 12 -4.32 11.48 2.89
N ALA A 13 -5.04 10.55 3.52
CA ALA A 13 -4.79 10.15 4.92
C ALA A 13 -3.51 9.31 5.12
N GLY A 14 -2.70 9.11 4.09
CA GLY A 14 -1.41 8.40 4.18
C GLY A 14 -1.49 6.87 4.19
N LYS A 15 -2.58 6.27 3.70
CA LYS A 15 -2.76 4.80 3.65
C LYS A 15 -1.62 4.07 2.95
N THR A 16 -1.34 4.46 1.70
CA THR A 16 -0.27 3.86 0.89
C THR A 16 1.09 4.11 1.50
N THR A 17 1.33 5.33 2.01
CA THR A 17 2.57 5.64 2.73
C THR A 17 2.75 4.72 3.94
N PHE A 18 1.70 4.46 4.70
CA PHE A 18 1.73 3.54 5.83
C PHE A 18 2.00 2.09 5.38
N ALA A 19 1.35 1.64 4.31
CA ALA A 19 1.57 0.32 3.73
C ALA A 19 3.03 0.14 3.25
N GLU A 20 3.59 1.14 2.55
CA GLU A 20 5.01 1.18 2.16
C GLU A 20 5.95 1.02 3.36
N GLN A 21 5.68 1.70 4.49
CA GLN A 21 6.49 1.56 5.70
C GLN A 21 6.43 0.14 6.24
N ILE A 22 5.23 -0.46 6.32
CA ILE A 22 5.09 -1.85 6.78
C ILE A 22 5.94 -2.76 5.91
N LEU A 23 5.74 -2.74 4.60
CA LEU A 23 6.43 -3.62 3.66
C LEU A 23 7.95 -3.43 3.69
N TYR A 24 8.41 -2.19 3.86
CA TYR A 24 9.85 -1.89 3.97
C TYR A 24 10.44 -2.41 5.29
N HIS A 25 9.79 -2.12 6.42
CA HIS A 25 10.30 -2.52 7.74
C HIS A 25 10.23 -4.03 7.97
N THR A 26 9.30 -4.73 7.30
CA THR A 26 9.23 -6.20 7.30
C THR A 26 10.15 -6.83 6.25
N LYS A 27 10.91 -6.03 5.49
CA LYS A 27 11.81 -6.46 4.41
C LYS A 27 11.11 -7.18 3.26
N SER A 28 9.80 -6.96 3.09
CA SER A 28 9.04 -7.45 1.93
C SER A 28 9.43 -6.73 0.64
N ILE A 29 9.82 -5.46 0.75
CA ILE A 29 10.41 -4.67 -0.33
C ILE A 29 11.80 -4.19 0.08
N LYS A 30 12.71 -4.08 -0.90
CA LYS A 30 14.11 -3.68 -0.65
C LYS A 30 14.27 -2.17 -0.49
N ILE A 31 13.50 -1.40 -1.24
CA ILE A 31 13.57 0.05 -1.30
C ILE A 31 12.18 0.56 -0.99
N ARG A 32 12.10 1.49 -0.05
CA ARG A 32 10.84 2.17 0.28
C ARG A 32 10.48 3.14 -0.83
N GLY A 33 9.29 2.99 -1.39
CA GLY A 33 8.70 3.92 -2.34
C GLY A 33 8.04 5.12 -1.66
N SER A 34 7.48 6.00 -2.49
CA SER A 34 6.72 7.17 -2.09
C SER A 34 5.72 7.51 -3.21
N VAL A 35 4.51 7.91 -2.80
CA VAL A 35 3.47 8.41 -3.73
C VAL A 35 3.97 9.68 -4.42
N ASP A 36 4.57 10.61 -3.66
CA ASP A 36 5.11 11.88 -4.19
C ASP A 36 6.20 11.68 -5.25
N HIS A 37 7.05 10.67 -5.05
CA HIS A 37 8.13 10.31 -5.98
C HIS A 37 7.68 9.35 -7.08
N LYS A 38 6.38 8.99 -7.13
CA LYS A 38 5.78 8.11 -8.14
C LYS A 38 6.46 6.74 -8.26
N ASN A 39 7.06 6.28 -7.16
CA ASN A 39 7.81 5.04 -7.06
C ASN A 39 7.32 4.15 -5.91
N SER A 40 6.12 4.44 -5.38
CA SER A 40 5.36 3.51 -4.53
C SER A 40 5.29 2.13 -5.19
N PHE A 41 5.50 1.08 -4.40
CA PHE A 41 5.41 -0.31 -4.82
C PHE A 41 3.96 -0.70 -5.11
N LEU A 42 3.03 -0.23 -4.27
CA LEU A 42 1.60 -0.55 -4.40
C LEU A 42 0.93 0.28 -5.52
N ASP A 43 1.15 1.60 -5.57
CA ASP A 43 0.59 2.46 -6.63
C ASP A 43 1.40 2.36 -7.93
N ASN A 44 1.35 1.19 -8.59
CA ASN A 44 2.14 0.92 -9.79
C ASN A 44 1.41 1.27 -11.09
N HIS A 45 0.09 1.50 -11.05
CA HIS A 45 -0.69 1.84 -12.24
C HIS A 45 -0.38 3.26 -12.71
N LYS A 46 -0.34 3.45 -14.03
CA LYS A 46 -0.03 4.76 -14.63
C LYS A 46 -0.94 5.87 -14.10
N ILE A 47 -2.24 5.58 -13.96
CA ILE A 47 -3.23 6.55 -13.47
C ILE A 47 -2.99 6.97 -12.02
N GLU A 48 -2.55 6.04 -11.17
CA GLU A 48 -2.25 6.31 -9.77
C GLU A 48 -1.02 7.20 -9.64
N LYS A 49 0.02 6.92 -10.43
CA LYS A 49 1.23 7.77 -10.52
C LYS A 49 0.95 9.16 -11.10
N GLU A 50 0.04 9.25 -12.06
CA GLU A 50 -0.35 10.53 -12.66
C GLU A 50 -1.13 11.40 -11.67
N ARG A 51 -2.01 10.79 -10.87
CA ARG A 51 -2.92 11.52 -9.97
C ARG A 51 -2.44 11.61 -8.52
N GLY A 52 -1.45 10.82 -8.11
CA GLY A 52 -0.98 10.75 -6.72
C GLY A 52 -2.04 10.22 -5.75
N ILE A 53 -2.90 9.30 -6.20
CA ILE A 53 -3.94 8.65 -5.40
C ILE A 53 -4.03 7.16 -5.75
N THR A 54 -4.42 6.35 -4.77
CA THR A 54 -4.79 4.94 -4.95
C THR A 54 -6.17 4.85 -5.60
N VAL A 55 -6.23 4.18 -6.76
CA VAL A 55 -7.44 3.99 -7.56
C VAL A 55 -7.91 2.54 -7.48
N PHE A 56 -6.98 1.60 -7.39
CA PHE A 56 -7.28 0.17 -7.26
C PHE A 56 -6.87 -0.35 -5.89
N SER A 57 -7.52 -1.41 -5.42
CA SER A 57 -7.05 -2.09 -4.23
C SER A 57 -5.87 -2.98 -4.58
N GLU A 58 -4.79 -2.87 -3.83
CA GLU A 58 -3.54 -3.61 -4.07
C GLU A 58 -3.12 -4.39 -2.83
N GLU A 59 -2.49 -5.55 -3.06
CA GLU A 59 -2.03 -6.43 -1.98
C GLU A 59 -0.52 -6.32 -1.78
N GLY A 60 -0.11 -6.03 -0.55
CA GLY A 60 1.24 -6.21 -0.05
C GLY A 60 1.33 -7.41 0.90
N THR A 61 2.24 -8.35 0.65
CA THR A 61 2.45 -9.48 1.57
C THR A 61 3.67 -9.24 2.48
N PHE A 62 3.53 -9.54 3.77
CA PHE A 62 4.66 -9.54 4.71
C PHE A 62 4.60 -10.65 5.75
N ASN A 63 5.77 -10.98 6.31
CA ASN A 63 5.86 -11.91 7.43
C ASN A 63 6.17 -11.14 8.72
N TYR A 64 5.47 -11.49 9.80
CA TYR A 64 5.75 -10.96 11.12
C TYR A 64 5.46 -12.03 12.17
N LYS A 65 6.49 -12.40 12.94
CA LYS A 65 6.50 -13.59 13.80
C LYS A 65 6.12 -14.83 12.98
N ASP A 66 5.32 -15.75 13.53
CA ASP A 66 4.93 -17.01 12.90
C ASP A 66 3.69 -16.87 11.99
N SER A 67 3.50 -15.70 11.37
CA SER A 67 2.33 -15.41 10.54
C SER A 67 2.68 -14.64 9.28
N THR A 68 1.96 -14.97 8.21
CA THR A 68 1.94 -14.23 6.95
C THR A 68 0.71 -13.32 6.94
N TYR A 69 0.93 -12.08 6.54
CA TYR A 69 -0.07 -11.03 6.47
C TYR A 69 -0.24 -10.59 5.02
N TYR A 70 -1.50 -10.49 4.59
CA TYR A 70 -1.92 -9.89 3.33
C TYR A 70 -2.50 -8.51 3.66
N LEU A 71 -1.78 -7.47 3.31
CA LEU A 71 -2.14 -6.08 3.53
C LEU A 71 -2.84 -5.54 2.28
N ILE A 72 -4.10 -5.16 2.40
CA ILE A 72 -4.88 -4.60 1.31
C ILE A 72 -4.90 -3.08 1.46
N ASP A 73 -4.16 -2.37 0.61
CA ASP A 73 -4.31 -0.92 0.47
C ASP A 73 -5.54 -0.64 -0.38
N THR A 74 -6.38 0.30 0.05
CA THR A 74 -7.69 0.55 -0.58
C THR A 74 -7.81 1.99 -1.08
N PRO A 75 -8.62 2.24 -2.11
CA PRO A 75 -8.92 3.60 -2.55
C PRO A 75 -9.50 4.48 -1.43
N GLY A 76 -9.05 5.73 -1.36
CA GLY A 76 -9.53 6.71 -0.37
C GLY A 76 -10.71 7.57 -0.82
N GLN A 77 -11.08 7.45 -2.10
CA GLN A 77 -12.14 8.23 -2.75
C GLN A 77 -13.08 7.27 -3.49
N TYR A 78 -14.38 7.49 -3.33
CA TYR A 78 -15.44 6.64 -3.92
C TYR A 78 -15.70 6.91 -5.41
N SER A 79 -14.94 7.81 -6.04
CA SER A 79 -15.34 8.46 -7.29
C SER A 79 -14.32 8.25 -8.40
N TYR A 80 -14.03 6.99 -8.76
CA TYR A 80 -13.50 6.59 -10.06
C TYR A 80 -14.00 5.21 -10.46
#